data_AF-A0A370P6G8-F1
#
_entry.id   AF-A0A370P6G8-F1
#
_cell.length_a   1.000
_cell.length_b   1.000
_cell.length_c   1.000
_cell.angle_alpha   90.00
_cell.angle_beta   90.00
_cell.angle_gamma   90.00
#
_symmetry.space_group_name_H-M   'P 1'
#
loop_
_entity.id
_entity.type
_entity.pdbx_description
1 polymer ?
#
loop_
_entity_poly.entity_id
_entity_poly.type
_entity_poly.pdbx_seq_one_letter_code
_entity_poly.pdbx_strand_id
1 'polypeptide(L)'
;MPPFFDFILMVMLLIFHFLYKASSSIVSIFQPTLPHNDIIITTFMQFITLLVTDPLLQAIDDFDQLQCLIVGDLAAHCYIREEETEANRTLNLEIAIYPPKLAREIKAKLTQINGFERPTNVLYWNMALGRPRISIIPTDELPYVPAGLQPLPQFRYTRLPLIDKLDLMVCKAYTCGMRSKEQNEKDALDVIKLINLDYNYTFSQRLSPDQWKHLIESEEYIAKFGKDSDFDWEVALG
;
A
#
# COMPACT_ATOMS: atom_id res chain seq x y z
N MET A 1 -25.97 39.94 -32.81
CA MET A 1 -26.44 39.06 -31.72
C MET A 1 -25.27 38.90 -30.75
N PRO A 2 -25.27 39.66 -29.65
CA PRO A 2 -24.03 40.01 -28.96
C PRO A 2 -24.02 39.46 -27.52
N PRO A 3 -23.06 39.88 -26.69
CA PRO A 3 -21.95 39.12 -26.09
C PRO A 3 -22.32 38.56 -24.70
N PHE A 4 -23.62 38.37 -24.44
CA PHE A 4 -24.13 38.12 -23.10
C PHE A 4 -23.80 36.71 -22.59
N PHE A 5 -23.71 35.74 -23.51
CA PHE A 5 -23.36 34.35 -23.19
C PHE A 5 -21.89 34.21 -22.77
N ASP A 6 -20.98 34.90 -23.44
CA ASP A 6 -19.54 34.85 -23.12
C ASP A 6 -19.24 35.51 -21.77
N PHE A 7 -19.94 36.60 -21.45
CA PHE A 7 -19.80 37.27 -20.16
C PHE A 7 -20.29 36.38 -19.01
N ILE A 8 -21.43 35.69 -19.16
CA ILE A 8 -21.95 34.77 -18.14
C ILE A 8 -21.00 33.57 -17.96
N LEU A 9 -20.48 32.99 -19.05
CA LEU A 9 -19.53 31.88 -18.97
C LEU A 9 -18.22 32.30 -18.29
N MET A 10 -17.70 33.49 -18.60
CA MET A 10 -16.50 34.02 -17.97
C MET A 10 -16.71 34.28 -16.46
N VAL A 11 -17.86 34.82 -16.07
CA VAL A 11 -18.22 35.02 -14.65
C VAL A 11 -18.37 33.67 -13.93
N MET A 12 -18.98 32.66 -14.57
CA MET A 12 -19.07 31.32 -13.98
C MET A 12 -17.71 30.65 -13.81
N LEU A 13 -16.81 30.77 -14.79
CA LEU A 13 -15.44 30.25 -14.69
C LEU A 13 -14.63 30.97 -13.60
N LEU A 14 -14.84 32.29 -13.44
CA LEU A 14 -14.23 33.04 -12.35
C LEU A 14 -14.78 32.58 -10.99
N ILE A 15 -16.10 32.41 -10.86
CA ILE A 15 -16.72 31.91 -9.64
C ILE A 15 -16.22 30.50 -9.32
N PHE A 16 -16.12 29.60 -10.30
CA PHE A 16 -15.56 28.26 -10.11
C PHE A 16 -14.08 28.31 -9.72
N HIS A 17 -13.28 29.17 -10.34
CA HIS A 17 -11.87 29.35 -9.97
C HIS A 17 -11.73 29.91 -8.55
N PHE A 18 -12.57 30.87 -8.16
CA PHE A 18 -12.59 31.42 -6.80
C PHE A 18 -13.15 30.45 -5.77
N LEU A 19 -14.15 29.62 -6.11
CA LEU A 19 -14.67 28.57 -5.23
C LEU A 19 -13.64 27.44 -5.07
N TYR A 20 -12.95 27.05 -6.14
CA TYR A 20 -11.85 26.09 -6.09
C TYR A 20 -10.68 26.64 -5.26
N LYS A 21 -10.28 27.89 -5.52
CA LYS A 21 -9.19 28.55 -4.77
C LYS A 21 -9.57 28.80 -3.31
N ALA A 22 -10.79 29.23 -3.01
CA ALA A 22 -11.29 29.39 -1.65
C ALA A 22 -11.46 28.04 -0.94
N SER A 23 -11.87 26.97 -1.63
CA SER A 23 -11.87 25.62 -1.05
C SER A 23 -10.44 25.15 -0.75
N SER A 24 -9.46 25.47 -1.59
CA SER A 24 -8.04 25.18 -1.32
C SER A 24 -7.41 26.06 -0.23
N SER A 25 -7.89 27.30 -0.03
CA SER A 25 -7.39 28.25 0.97
C SER A 25 -8.11 28.18 2.32
N ILE A 26 -9.36 27.72 2.38
CA ILE A 26 -10.08 27.49 3.63
C ILE A 26 -9.61 26.17 4.27
N VAL A 27 -9.22 25.18 3.46
CA VAL A 27 -8.57 23.95 3.96
C VAL A 27 -7.19 24.23 4.57
N SER A 28 -6.53 25.37 4.28
CA SER A 28 -5.23 25.70 4.88
C SER A 28 -5.30 26.46 6.21
N ILE A 29 -6.49 26.92 6.64
CA ILE A 29 -6.63 27.79 7.84
C ILE A 29 -7.25 27.04 9.03
N PHE A 30 -7.89 25.89 8.78
CA PHE A 30 -8.36 24.97 9.83
C PHE A 30 -7.86 23.56 9.52
N GLN A 31 -6.58 23.30 9.74
CA GLN A 31 -6.10 21.92 9.84
C GLN A 31 -5.88 21.60 11.31
N PRO A 32 -6.85 20.99 12.02
CA PRO A 32 -6.45 20.08 13.07
C PRO A 32 -5.49 19.09 12.42
N THR A 33 -4.34 18.85 13.06
CA THR A 33 -3.43 17.78 12.67
C THR A 33 -4.22 16.48 12.61
N LEU A 34 -4.63 16.05 11.41
CA LEU A 34 -5.26 14.75 11.24
C LEU A 34 -4.24 13.72 11.72
N PRO A 35 -4.61 12.81 12.64
CA PRO A 35 -3.69 11.78 13.07
C PRO A 35 -3.19 10.99 11.86
N HIS A 36 -1.92 10.59 11.88
CA HIS A 36 -1.22 9.98 10.74
C HIS A 36 -1.99 8.78 10.12
N ASN A 37 -2.73 8.03 10.94
CA ASN A 37 -3.59 6.94 10.49
C ASN A 37 -4.70 7.40 9.52
N ASP A 38 -5.24 8.61 9.70
CA ASP A 38 -6.28 9.16 8.83
C ASP A 38 -5.73 9.51 7.44
N ILE A 39 -4.48 9.99 7.35
CA ILE A 39 -3.84 10.34 6.07
C ILE A 39 -3.58 9.08 5.23
N ILE A 40 -3.09 8.02 5.87
CA ILE A 40 -2.86 6.72 5.22
C ILE A 40 -4.18 6.15 4.68
N ILE A 41 -5.19 6.05 5.55
CA ILE A 41 -6.50 5.51 5.17
C ILE A 41 -7.09 6.36 4.05
N THR A 42 -7.02 7.68 4.17
CA THR A 42 -7.51 8.60 3.13
C THR A 42 -6.76 8.39 1.81
N THR A 43 -5.43 8.31 1.82
CA THR A 43 -4.62 8.09 0.61
C THR A 43 -4.98 6.78 -0.06
N PHE A 44 -5.11 5.70 0.72
CA PHE A 44 -5.53 4.41 0.21
C PHE A 44 -6.93 4.46 -0.39
N MET A 45 -7.91 5.01 0.34
CA MET A 45 -9.29 5.09 -0.14
C MET A 45 -9.41 5.98 -1.38
N GLN A 46 -8.61 7.04 -1.49
CA GLN A 46 -8.52 7.85 -2.70
C GLN A 46 -7.93 7.05 -3.86
N PHE A 47 -6.90 6.23 -3.62
CA PHE A 47 -6.33 5.35 -4.65
C PHE A 47 -7.35 4.30 -5.11
N ILE A 48 -8.06 3.64 -4.20
CA ILE A 48 -9.13 2.70 -4.53
C ILE A 48 -10.25 3.40 -5.30
N THR A 49 -10.63 4.61 -4.87
CA THR A 49 -11.63 5.41 -5.60
C THR A 49 -11.17 5.69 -7.02
N LEU A 50 -9.91 6.07 -7.22
CA LEU A 50 -9.34 6.25 -8.56
C LEU A 50 -9.43 4.97 -9.39
N LEU A 51 -9.00 3.82 -8.84
CA LEU A 51 -9.08 2.53 -9.54
C LEU A 51 -10.52 2.24 -10.00
N VAL A 52 -11.51 2.51 -9.14
CA VAL A 52 -12.92 2.23 -9.42
C VAL A 52 -13.57 3.27 -10.33
N THR A 53 -13.09 4.51 -10.40
CA THR A 53 -13.81 5.60 -11.08
C THR A 53 -13.14 6.08 -12.37
N ASP A 54 -11.85 5.81 -12.57
CA ASP A 54 -11.15 6.26 -13.76
C ASP A 54 -11.54 5.42 -15.00
N PRO A 55 -12.06 6.04 -16.08
CA PRO A 55 -12.55 5.30 -17.24
C PRO A 55 -11.44 4.57 -18.00
N LEU A 56 -10.19 5.05 -17.94
CA LEU A 56 -9.06 4.38 -18.58
C LEU A 56 -8.72 3.07 -17.88
N LEU A 57 -8.91 3.00 -16.56
CA LEU A 57 -8.71 1.80 -15.76
C LEU A 57 -9.89 0.84 -15.90
N GLN A 58 -11.12 1.34 -15.87
CA GLN A 58 -12.33 0.52 -16.08
C GLN A 58 -12.39 -0.14 -17.46
N ALA A 59 -11.72 0.43 -18.47
CA ALA A 59 -11.66 -0.12 -19.83
C ALA A 59 -10.64 -1.27 -19.99
N ILE A 60 -9.98 -1.70 -18.91
CA ILE A 60 -9.12 -2.88 -18.91
C ILE A 60 -9.98 -4.14 -19.03
N ASP A 61 -9.57 -5.09 -19.87
CA ASP A 61 -10.27 -6.37 -20.01
C ASP A 61 -10.26 -7.13 -18.66
N ASP A 62 -11.39 -7.75 -18.31
CA ASP A 62 -11.58 -8.49 -17.05
C ASP A 62 -11.37 -7.65 -15.77
N PHE A 63 -11.50 -6.32 -15.84
CA PHE A 63 -11.29 -5.43 -14.69
C PHE A 63 -12.24 -5.72 -13.50
N ASP A 64 -13.42 -6.28 -13.76
CA ASP A 64 -14.39 -6.70 -12.74
C ASP A 64 -13.88 -7.86 -11.88
N GLN A 65 -12.87 -8.61 -12.34
CA GLN A 65 -12.20 -9.66 -11.58
C GLN A 65 -11.12 -9.13 -10.64
N LEU A 66 -10.86 -7.80 -10.62
CA LEU A 66 -9.78 -7.24 -9.85
C LEU A 66 -9.99 -7.45 -8.35
N GLN A 67 -8.97 -8.04 -7.73
CA GLN A 67 -8.84 -8.15 -6.30
C GLN A 67 -7.52 -7.55 -5.85
N CYS A 68 -7.53 -6.93 -4.68
CA CYS A 68 -6.30 -6.40 -4.10
C CYS A 68 -6.30 -6.41 -2.58
N LEU A 69 -5.09 -6.25 -2.03
CA LEU A 69 -4.82 -6.14 -0.60
C LEU A 69 -3.54 -5.32 -0.40
N ILE A 70 -3.43 -4.67 0.75
CA ILE A 70 -2.27 -3.88 1.15
C ILE A 70 -1.21 -4.82 1.71
N VAL A 71 0.02 -4.68 1.21
CA VAL A 71 1.19 -5.46 1.63
C VAL A 71 2.32 -4.55 2.12
N GLY A 72 3.44 -5.17 2.47
CA GLY A 72 4.71 -4.48 2.65
C GLY A 72 4.74 -3.58 3.88
N ASP A 73 5.43 -2.45 3.75
CA ASP A 73 5.75 -1.57 4.89
C ASP A 73 4.52 -0.94 5.52
N LEU A 74 3.50 -0.66 4.72
CA LEU A 74 2.25 -0.09 5.21
C LEU A 74 1.49 -1.11 6.08
N ALA A 75 1.39 -2.36 5.64
CA ALA A 75 0.76 -3.42 6.42
C ALA A 75 1.52 -3.68 7.73
N ALA A 76 2.85 -3.73 7.68
CA ALA A 76 3.70 -3.90 8.87
C ALA A 76 3.50 -2.76 9.87
N HIS A 77 3.40 -1.52 9.39
CA HIS A 77 3.13 -0.36 10.23
C HIS A 77 1.79 -0.48 10.98
N CYS A 78 0.73 -0.90 10.28
CA CYS A 78 -0.59 -1.09 10.88
C CYS A 78 -0.64 -2.17 11.97
N TYR A 79 0.26 -3.17 11.95
CA TYR A 79 0.33 -4.21 12.99
C TYR A 79 1.27 -3.86 14.14
N ILE A 80 2.43 -3.28 13.83
CA ILE A 80 3.54 -3.18 14.77
C ILE A 80 3.52 -1.88 15.58
N ARG A 81 2.98 -0.78 15.03
CA ARG A 81 3.23 0.57 15.57
C ARG A 81 1.94 1.30 15.94
N GLU A 82 1.48 1.11 17.18
CA GLU A 82 0.48 1.99 17.80
C GLU A 82 1.12 3.27 18.42
N GLU A 83 2.45 3.31 18.63
CA GLU A 83 3.06 4.35 19.49
C GLU A 83 4.12 5.27 18.83
N GLU A 84 4.50 5.09 17.56
CA GLU A 84 5.49 6.00 16.95
C GLU A 84 4.86 7.30 16.45
N THR A 85 5.04 8.37 17.23
CA THR A 85 4.85 9.76 16.80
C THR A 85 5.90 10.15 15.77
N GLU A 86 5.70 9.86 14.48
CA GLU A 86 6.55 10.42 13.43
C GLU A 86 5.74 11.02 12.29
N ALA A 87 5.50 12.33 12.42
CA ALA A 87 4.85 13.21 11.45
C ALA A 87 5.58 13.38 10.09
N ASN A 88 6.52 12.50 9.74
CA ASN A 88 7.41 12.67 8.58
C ASN A 88 7.65 11.41 7.74
N ARG A 89 6.91 10.32 7.96
CA ARG A 89 7.05 9.14 7.08
C ARG A 89 6.11 9.25 5.89
N THR A 90 6.68 9.52 4.72
CA THR A 90 6.03 9.20 3.45
C THR A 90 5.92 7.67 3.35
N LEU A 91 4.80 7.11 3.81
CA LEU A 91 4.54 5.69 3.63
C LEU A 91 4.24 5.41 2.16
N ASN A 92 4.97 4.45 1.62
CA ASN A 92 4.73 3.94 0.28
C ASN A 92 3.47 3.07 0.31
N LEU A 93 2.60 3.24 -0.67
CA LEU A 93 1.43 2.39 -0.80
C LEU A 93 1.82 1.17 -1.64
N GLU A 94 1.90 0.01 -1.00
CA GLU A 94 2.23 -1.25 -1.66
C GLU A 94 0.99 -2.15 -1.69
N ILE A 95 0.56 -2.51 -2.89
CA ILE A 95 -0.69 -3.24 -3.13
C ILE A 95 -0.40 -4.46 -3.97
N ALA A 96 -0.81 -5.62 -3.50
CA ALA A 96 -0.83 -6.84 -4.30
C ALA A 96 -2.13 -6.90 -5.11
N ILE A 97 -2.03 -7.22 -6.41
CA ILE A 97 -3.18 -7.31 -7.32
C ILE A 97 -3.28 -8.71 -7.94
N TYR A 98 -4.51 -9.23 -7.97
CA TYR A 98 -4.90 -10.45 -8.67
C TYR A 98 -6.05 -10.14 -9.65
N PRO A 99 -6.07 -10.78 -10.84
CA PRO A 99 -5.02 -11.61 -11.42
C PRO A 99 -3.74 -10.82 -11.80
N PRO A 100 -2.55 -11.46 -11.88
CA PRO A 100 -1.28 -10.79 -12.20
C PRO A 100 -1.28 -9.94 -13.49
N LYS A 101 -2.06 -10.37 -14.50
CA LYS A 101 -2.22 -9.61 -15.76
C LYS A 101 -2.77 -8.21 -15.51
N LEU A 102 -3.80 -8.08 -14.66
CA LEU A 102 -4.42 -6.79 -14.32
C LEU A 102 -3.42 -5.85 -13.63
N ALA A 103 -2.58 -6.39 -12.74
CA ALA A 103 -1.55 -5.61 -12.05
C ALA A 103 -0.61 -4.90 -13.04
N ARG A 104 -0.18 -5.61 -14.09
CA ARG A 104 0.69 -5.09 -15.14
C ARG A 104 -0.02 -4.03 -16.01
N GLU A 105 -1.26 -4.30 -16.38
CA GLU A 105 -2.06 -3.37 -17.20
C GLU A 105 -2.38 -2.08 -16.45
N ILE A 106 -2.82 -2.17 -15.19
CA ILE A 106 -3.07 -1.00 -14.34
C ILE A 106 -1.82 -0.17 -14.19
N LYS A 107 -0.67 -0.80 -13.90
CA LYS A 107 0.61 -0.09 -13.79
C LYS A 107 0.97 0.66 -15.09
N ALA A 108 0.63 0.11 -16.25
CA ALA A 108 0.87 0.75 -17.55
C ALA A 108 -0.15 1.87 -17.88
N LYS A 109 -1.39 1.75 -17.39
CA LYS A 109 -2.43 2.78 -17.56
C LYS A 109 -2.29 3.93 -16.59
N LEU A 110 -1.88 3.69 -15.34
CA LEU A 110 -1.68 4.74 -14.34
C LEU A 110 -0.70 5.81 -14.82
N THR A 111 0.34 5.45 -15.57
CA THR A 111 1.29 6.44 -16.13
C THR A 111 0.70 7.37 -17.19
N GLN A 112 -0.52 7.09 -17.66
CA GLN A 112 -1.27 7.91 -18.62
C GLN A 112 -2.29 8.83 -17.93
N ILE A 113 -2.49 8.67 -16.62
CA ILE A 113 -3.43 9.45 -15.82
C ILE A 113 -2.73 10.67 -15.23
N ASN A 114 -3.37 11.83 -15.34
CA ASN A 114 -2.86 13.07 -14.75
C ASN A 114 -2.64 12.90 -13.24
N GLY A 115 -1.48 13.35 -12.76
CA GLY A 115 -1.09 13.22 -11.36
C GLY A 115 -0.20 12.02 -11.08
N PHE A 116 0.00 11.10 -12.03
CA PHE A 116 1.00 10.04 -11.90
C PHE A 116 2.29 10.38 -12.65
N GLU A 117 3.41 10.05 -12.02
CA GLU A 117 4.72 10.24 -12.62
C GLU A 117 5.57 8.98 -12.46
N ARG A 118 6.41 8.74 -13.46
CA ARG A 118 7.37 7.63 -13.46
C ARG A 118 8.75 8.13 -13.93
N PRO A 119 9.48 8.89 -13.10
CA PRO A 119 10.78 9.45 -13.47
C PRO A 119 11.86 8.38 -13.74
N THR A 120 11.67 7.16 -13.23
CA THR A 120 12.50 5.99 -13.51
C THR A 120 11.64 4.73 -13.66
N ASN A 121 11.77 3.74 -12.77
CA ASN A 121 10.91 2.57 -12.68
C ASN A 121 9.95 2.61 -11.48
N VAL A 122 9.97 3.72 -10.75
CA VAL A 122 9.14 3.95 -9.57
C VAL A 122 7.95 4.81 -9.95
N LEU A 123 6.74 4.34 -9.63
CA LEU A 123 5.50 5.07 -9.83
C LEU A 123 5.24 5.95 -8.60
N TYR A 124 5.04 7.24 -8.83
CA TYR A 124 4.64 8.21 -7.82
C TYR A 124 3.27 8.77 -8.16
N TRP A 125 2.49 9.06 -7.12
CA TRP A 125 1.22 9.75 -7.24
C TRP A 125 1.34 11.14 -6.63
N ASN A 126 1.28 12.18 -7.46
CA ASN A 126 1.30 13.57 -7.04
C ASN A 126 -0.09 13.98 -6.54
N MET A 127 -0.19 14.18 -5.23
CA MET A 127 -1.40 14.62 -4.55
C MET A 127 -1.15 15.99 -3.91
N ALA A 128 -2.21 16.72 -3.60
CA ALA A 128 -2.08 18.01 -2.92
C ALA A 128 -1.35 17.90 -1.55
N LEU A 129 -1.49 16.75 -0.89
CA LEU A 129 -0.92 16.49 0.43
C LEU A 129 0.43 15.76 0.40
N GLY A 130 0.96 15.41 -0.77
CA GLY A 130 2.24 14.71 -0.87
C GLY A 130 2.44 13.93 -2.15
N ARG A 131 3.55 13.19 -2.20
CA ARG A 131 3.96 12.39 -3.36
C ARG A 131 4.25 10.95 -2.94
N PRO A 132 3.25 10.17 -2.48
CA PRO A 132 3.47 8.77 -2.14
C PRO A 132 3.99 7.98 -3.34
N ARG A 133 4.93 7.09 -3.09
CA ARG A 133 5.26 6.03 -4.03
C ARG A 133 4.15 4.99 -4.01
N ILE A 134 3.72 4.57 -5.19
CA ILE A 134 2.75 3.49 -5.36
C ILE A 134 3.48 2.28 -5.96
N SER A 135 3.48 1.15 -5.25
CA SER A 135 3.97 -0.13 -5.75
C SER A 135 2.77 -1.03 -6.01
N ILE A 136 2.53 -1.32 -7.29
CA ILE A 136 1.59 -2.38 -7.69
C ILE A 136 2.40 -3.65 -7.91
N ILE A 137 2.08 -4.68 -7.14
CA ILE A 137 2.77 -5.95 -7.10
C ILE A 137 1.82 -7.01 -7.67
N PRO A 138 2.12 -7.57 -8.86
CA PRO A 138 1.44 -8.77 -9.34
C PRO A 138 1.59 -9.89 -8.32
N THR A 139 0.53 -10.66 -8.09
CA THR A 139 0.53 -11.76 -7.10
C THR A 139 1.49 -12.90 -7.45
N ASP A 140 1.99 -12.99 -8.69
CA ASP A 140 3.04 -13.94 -9.10
C ASP A 140 4.47 -13.43 -8.80
N GLU A 141 4.63 -12.21 -8.26
CA GLU A 141 5.89 -11.69 -7.71
C GLU A 141 6.00 -11.90 -6.18
N LEU A 142 4.95 -12.43 -5.54
CA LEU A 142 4.94 -12.82 -4.13
C LEU A 142 5.37 -14.29 -3.98
N PRO A 143 5.81 -14.73 -2.78
CA PRO A 143 6.18 -16.13 -2.56
C PRO A 143 5.04 -17.11 -2.89
N TYR A 144 3.80 -16.68 -2.65
CA TYR A 144 2.56 -17.34 -3.03
C TYR A 144 1.43 -16.30 -3.08
N VAL A 145 0.25 -16.70 -3.53
CA VAL A 145 -0.94 -15.81 -3.50
C VAL A 145 -1.48 -15.75 -2.07
N PRO A 146 -1.38 -14.59 -1.37
CA PRO A 146 -1.81 -14.48 0.01
C PRO A 146 -3.33 -14.61 0.14
N ALA A 147 -3.78 -15.04 1.32
CA ALA A 147 -5.20 -15.06 1.65
C ALA A 147 -5.74 -13.62 1.82
N GLY A 148 -7.07 -13.47 1.72
CA GLY A 148 -7.72 -12.19 2.03
C GLY A 148 -7.71 -11.14 0.92
N LEU A 149 -7.37 -11.51 -0.32
CA LEU A 149 -7.64 -10.69 -1.51
C LEU A 149 -9.11 -10.27 -1.55
N GLN A 150 -9.36 -8.97 -1.69
CA GLN A 150 -10.73 -8.42 -1.73
C GLN A 150 -11.04 -7.85 -3.11
N PRO A 151 -12.21 -8.17 -3.70
CA PRO A 151 -12.72 -7.48 -4.87
C PRO A 151 -12.94 -5.98 -4.60
N LEU A 152 -12.68 -5.11 -5.59
CA LEU A 152 -12.87 -3.65 -5.47
C LEU A 152 -14.22 -3.20 -4.87
N PRO A 153 -15.38 -3.82 -5.20
CA PRO A 153 -16.66 -3.41 -4.62
C PRO A 153 -16.80 -3.71 -3.11
N GLN A 154 -15.95 -4.58 -2.56
CA GLN A 154 -16.04 -5.00 -1.16
C GLN A 154 -15.25 -4.11 -0.20
N PHE A 155 -14.51 -3.13 -0.74
CA PHE A 155 -13.74 -2.17 0.04
C PHE A 155 -14.65 -1.31 0.90
N ARG A 156 -14.60 -1.51 2.22
CA ARG A 156 -15.34 -0.69 3.18
C ARG A 156 -14.47 0.46 3.63
N TYR A 157 -14.99 1.69 3.55
CA TYR A 157 -14.31 2.93 3.98
C TYR A 157 -13.80 2.93 5.43
N THR A 158 -14.17 1.95 6.24
CA THR A 158 -13.81 1.84 7.65
C THR A 158 -12.70 0.83 7.95
N ARG A 159 -12.24 0.03 6.98
CA ARG A 159 -11.19 -0.98 7.20
C ARG A 159 -10.30 -1.15 5.97
N LEU A 160 -8.99 -1.07 6.17
CA LEU A 160 -7.99 -1.38 5.16
C LEU A 160 -7.91 -2.91 4.93
N PRO A 161 -7.84 -3.40 3.68
CA PRO A 161 -7.65 -4.82 3.38
C PRO A 161 -6.18 -5.20 3.54
N LEU A 162 -5.72 -5.27 4.78
CA LEU A 162 -4.35 -5.68 5.07
C LEU A 162 -4.17 -7.17 4.74
N ILE A 163 -3.01 -7.52 4.19
CA ILE A 163 -2.51 -8.90 4.17
C ILE A 163 -2.57 -9.49 5.59
N ASP A 164 -2.88 -10.78 5.71
CA ASP A 164 -2.84 -11.44 7.02
C ASP A 164 -1.43 -11.35 7.64
N LYS A 165 -1.36 -11.31 8.98
CA LYS A 165 -0.10 -11.16 9.71
C LYS A 165 0.90 -12.27 9.35
N LEU A 166 0.44 -13.51 9.25
CA LEU A 166 1.28 -14.65 8.92
C LEU A 166 1.81 -14.52 7.48
N ASP A 167 0.94 -14.17 6.54
CA ASP A 167 1.32 -13.96 5.15
C ASP A 167 2.30 -12.79 4.98
N LEU A 168 2.12 -11.72 5.76
CA LEU A 168 3.06 -10.60 5.79
C LEU A 168 4.43 -11.01 6.30
N MET A 169 4.48 -11.78 7.39
CA MET A 169 5.72 -12.31 7.95
C MET A 169 6.46 -13.15 6.91
N VAL A 170 5.78 -14.06 6.23
CA VAL A 170 6.40 -14.90 5.18
C VAL A 170 6.86 -14.05 4.00
N CYS A 171 6.08 -13.06 3.54
CA CYS A 171 6.51 -12.17 2.47
C CYS A 171 7.76 -11.37 2.82
N LYS A 172 7.82 -10.81 4.04
CA LYS A 172 8.97 -10.06 4.56
C LYS A 172 10.20 -10.96 4.63
N ALA A 173 10.04 -12.15 5.21
CA ALA A 173 11.09 -13.16 5.33
C ALA A 173 11.62 -13.61 3.97
N TYR A 174 10.72 -13.96 3.05
CA TYR A 174 11.04 -14.35 1.67
C TYR A 174 11.89 -13.30 0.96
N THR A 175 11.57 -12.01 1.09
CA THR A 175 12.34 -10.95 0.42
C THR A 175 13.66 -10.61 1.11
N CYS A 176 13.85 -11.01 2.37
CA CYS A 176 15.07 -10.75 3.12
C CYS A 176 16.24 -11.53 2.52
N GLY A 177 17.33 -10.84 2.20
CA GLY A 177 18.51 -11.40 1.52
C GLY A 177 18.56 -11.07 0.02
N MET A 178 17.46 -10.62 -0.58
CA MET A 178 17.39 -10.21 -2.00
C MET A 178 17.40 -8.69 -2.21
N ARG A 179 17.39 -7.90 -1.14
CA ARG A 179 17.25 -6.44 -1.19
C ARG A 179 18.52 -5.71 -0.75
N SER A 180 18.49 -4.37 -0.71
CA SER A 180 19.58 -3.58 -0.14
C SER A 180 19.77 -3.93 1.33
N LYS A 181 20.97 -3.64 1.87
CA LYS A 181 21.29 -3.92 3.28
C LYS A 181 20.26 -3.29 4.23
N GLU A 182 19.93 -2.03 4.03
CA GLU A 182 18.99 -1.28 4.87
C GLU A 182 17.58 -1.86 4.78
N GLN A 183 17.17 -2.34 3.60
CA GLN A 183 15.89 -3.00 3.41
C GLN A 183 15.86 -4.36 4.09
N ASN A 184 16.91 -5.18 3.98
CA ASN A 184 16.99 -6.47 4.65
C ASN A 184 16.98 -6.32 6.18
N GLU A 185 17.71 -5.33 6.73
CA GLU A 185 17.69 -5.02 8.16
C GLU A 185 16.27 -4.64 8.63
N LYS A 186 15.56 -3.82 7.84
CA LYS A 186 14.17 -3.46 8.13
C LYS A 186 13.25 -4.67 8.06
N ASP A 187 13.34 -5.48 7.01
CA ASP A 187 12.47 -6.63 6.80
C ASP A 187 12.69 -7.68 7.91
N ALA A 188 13.94 -7.95 8.31
CA ALA A 188 14.25 -8.84 9.43
C ALA A 188 13.71 -8.31 10.77
N LEU A 189 13.85 -7.00 11.03
CA LEU A 189 13.27 -6.38 12.24
C LEU A 189 11.75 -6.42 12.25
N ASP A 190 11.10 -6.19 11.11
CA ASP A 190 9.65 -6.29 10.99
C ASP A 190 9.19 -7.73 11.25
N VAL A 191 9.88 -8.74 10.71
CA VAL A 191 9.62 -10.17 11.00
C VAL A 191 9.70 -10.46 12.49
N ILE A 192 10.81 -10.10 13.15
CA ILE A 192 11.00 -10.33 14.59
C ILE A 192 9.90 -9.66 15.41
N LYS A 193 9.49 -8.44 15.03
CA LYS A 193 8.39 -7.75 15.70
C LYS A 193 7.05 -8.44 15.47
N LEU A 194 6.75 -8.88 14.25
CA LEU A 194 5.52 -9.60 13.92
C LEU A 194 5.38 -10.89 14.72
N ILE A 195 6.47 -11.64 14.90
CA ILE A 195 6.51 -12.84 15.77
C ILE A 195 6.11 -12.47 17.21
N ASN A 196 6.70 -11.41 17.74
CA ASN A 196 6.50 -10.97 19.13
C ASN A 196 5.14 -10.31 19.40
N LEU A 197 4.35 -9.95 18.38
CA LEU A 197 3.05 -9.31 18.59
C LEU A 197 2.00 -10.24 19.19
N ASP A 198 2.12 -11.56 18.98
CA ASP A 198 1.15 -12.53 19.46
C ASP A 198 1.87 -13.67 20.21
N TYR A 199 2.35 -13.40 21.44
CA TYR A 199 2.99 -14.39 22.33
C TYR A 199 2.16 -15.67 22.62
N ASN A 200 0.88 -15.71 22.23
CA ASN A 200 -0.02 -16.85 22.42
C ASN A 200 -0.37 -17.58 21.11
N TYR A 201 0.18 -17.17 19.95
CA TYR A 201 -0.07 -17.82 18.67
C TYR A 201 0.95 -18.95 18.44
N THR A 202 0.51 -20.20 18.51
CA THR A 202 1.29 -21.34 17.99
C THR A 202 1.22 -21.30 16.46
N PHE A 203 2.13 -20.55 15.85
CA PHE A 203 2.21 -20.34 14.39
C PHE A 203 2.47 -21.67 13.64
N SER A 204 3.21 -22.59 14.26
CA SER A 204 3.58 -23.89 13.69
C SER A 204 2.37 -24.71 13.20
N GLN A 205 1.23 -24.65 13.89
CA GLN A 205 0.03 -25.42 13.53
C GLN A 205 -0.77 -24.85 12.35
N ARG A 206 -0.42 -23.66 11.86
CA ARG A 206 -1.18 -22.95 10.81
C ARG A 206 -0.39 -22.68 9.54
N LEU A 207 0.92 -22.90 9.57
CA LEU A 207 1.76 -22.75 8.38
C LEU A 207 1.48 -23.90 7.42
N SER A 208 1.17 -23.55 6.18
CA SER A 208 1.22 -24.49 5.07
C SER A 208 2.66 -24.93 4.80
N PRO A 209 2.87 -26.10 4.16
CA PRO A 209 4.21 -26.55 3.80
C PRO A 209 5.00 -25.53 2.97
N ASP A 210 4.33 -24.81 2.06
CA ASP A 210 4.96 -23.78 1.23
C ASP A 210 5.40 -22.57 2.04
N GLN A 211 4.56 -22.10 2.98
CA GLN A 211 4.93 -21.03 3.89
C GLN A 211 6.11 -21.42 4.78
N TRP A 212 6.09 -22.64 5.35
CA TRP A 212 7.19 -23.14 6.18
C TRP A 212 8.51 -23.18 5.40
N LYS A 213 8.47 -23.69 4.17
CA LYS A 213 9.65 -23.74 3.29
C LYS A 213 10.28 -22.36 3.11
N HIS A 214 9.49 -21.33 2.80
CA HIS A 214 10.01 -19.98 2.61
C HIS A 214 10.61 -19.37 3.87
N LEU A 215 10.05 -19.68 5.05
CA LEU A 215 10.63 -19.25 6.32
C LEU A 215 12.01 -19.89 6.52
N ILE A 216 12.12 -21.22 6.43
CA ILE A 216 13.38 -21.94 6.59
C ILE A 216 14.46 -21.45 5.61
N GLU A 217 14.11 -21.25 4.34
CA GLU A 217 15.03 -20.71 3.32
C GLU A 217 15.56 -19.30 3.65
N SER A 218 14.85 -18.54 4.50
CA SER A 218 15.23 -17.18 4.90
C SER A 218 15.98 -17.10 6.23
N GLU A 219 16.11 -18.20 6.98
CA GLU A 219 16.62 -18.23 8.36
C GLU A 219 17.98 -17.52 8.51
N GLU A 220 18.97 -17.85 7.68
CA GLU A 220 20.30 -17.24 7.72
C GLU A 220 20.22 -15.72 7.53
N TYR A 221 19.33 -15.25 6.65
CA TYR A 221 19.17 -13.82 6.39
C TYR A 221 18.48 -13.12 7.56
N ILE A 222 17.47 -13.73 8.15
CA ILE A 222 16.82 -13.19 9.35
C ILE A 222 17.80 -13.14 10.51
N ALA A 223 18.57 -14.20 10.76
CA ALA A 223 19.59 -14.23 11.79
C ALA A 223 20.63 -13.11 11.59
N LYS A 224 21.16 -13.01 10.36
CA LYS A 224 22.19 -12.03 10.00
C LYS A 224 21.71 -10.58 10.07
N PHE A 225 20.57 -10.26 9.47
CA PHE A 225 20.08 -8.89 9.35
C PHE A 225 19.24 -8.46 10.56
N GLY A 226 18.60 -9.41 11.25
CA GLY A 226 17.93 -9.21 12.53
C GLY A 226 18.89 -9.08 13.72
N LYS A 227 20.18 -9.39 13.51
CA LYS A 227 21.25 -9.36 14.52
C LYS A 227 20.99 -10.32 15.68
N ASP A 228 20.46 -11.49 15.34
CA ASP A 228 20.21 -12.59 16.26
C ASP A 228 20.84 -13.85 15.67
N SER A 229 22.08 -14.15 16.06
CA SER A 229 22.85 -15.26 15.47
C SER A 229 22.30 -16.63 15.81
N ASP A 230 21.47 -16.71 16.85
CA ASP A 230 20.88 -17.95 17.36
C ASP A 230 19.40 -18.05 16.96
N PHE A 231 18.96 -17.23 15.99
CA PHE A 231 17.60 -17.24 15.49
C PHE A 231 17.28 -18.60 14.85
N ASP A 232 16.18 -19.19 15.29
CA ASP A 232 15.67 -20.49 14.85
C ASP A 232 14.15 -20.39 14.73
N TRP A 233 13.61 -20.76 13.56
CA TRP A 233 12.17 -20.70 13.32
C TRP A 233 11.35 -21.67 14.17
N GLU A 234 11.89 -22.84 14.50
CA GLU A 234 11.22 -23.80 15.38
C GLU A 234 11.07 -23.22 16.79
N VAL A 235 12.13 -22.57 17.29
CA VAL A 235 12.10 -21.89 18.59
C VAL A 235 11.19 -20.66 18.56
N ALA A 236 11.27 -19.86 17.50
CA ALA A 236 10.52 -18.62 17.38
C ALA A 236 9.01 -18.84 17.21
N LEU A 237 8.60 -19.97 16.61
CA LEU A 237 7.20 -20.24 16.26
C LEU A 237 6.52 -21.32 17.12
N GLY A 238 7.26 -22.02 17.97
CA GLY A 238 6.75 -22.92 19.00
C GLY A 238 6.28 -24.28 18.49
#